data_AF-A0A061RA23-F1
#
_entry.id   AF-A0A061RA23-F1
#
_cell.length_a   1.000
_cell.length_b   1.000
_cell.length_c   1.000
_cell.angle_alpha   90.00
_cell.angle_beta   90.00
_cell.angle_gamma   90.00
#
_symmetry.space_group_name_H-M   'P 1'
#
loop_
_entity.id
_entity.type
_entity.pdbx_description
1 polymer ?
#
loop_
_entity_poly.entity_id
_entity_poly.type
_entity_poly.pdbx_seq_one_letter_code
_entity_poly.pdbx_strand_id
1 'polypeptide(L)'
;MGFCLFNNISIMARYAQNALGLKKVMIFDFDVHHGNGTHDIFYDDPSVLFVSTHQAGSYPGTGQMHETGSGDGEGYSMNIPLPGDSGDAAMMAAFEEIVKPAAYRYKPDIILVSAGYDAHWRDPLAGLQFRTSTYHWLSNSVKDLAADLCATPTRTKRQSQANHIRMQADTPPVMHFGHFLQSLLKTSVSVQTGRCKS
;
A
#
# COMPACT_ATOMS: atom_id res chain seq x y z
N MET A 1 9.99 -6.71 -12.93
CA MET A 1 10.99 -6.87 -11.84
C MET A 1 12.06 -5.78 -11.96
N GLY A 2 11.99 -4.74 -11.13
CA GLY A 2 13.07 -3.76 -10.96
C GLY A 2 13.56 -3.77 -9.52
N PHE A 3 14.85 -4.05 -9.31
CA PHE A 3 15.59 -3.96 -8.03
C PHE A 3 15.08 -4.73 -6.78
N CYS A 4 13.89 -5.33 -6.80
CA CYS A 4 13.36 -6.15 -5.72
C CYS A 4 13.84 -7.61 -5.80
N LEU A 5 14.51 -8.11 -4.75
CA LEU A 5 14.91 -9.52 -4.64
C LEU A 5 13.79 -10.41 -4.08
N PHE A 6 13.01 -9.88 -3.14
CA PHE A 6 11.84 -10.53 -2.55
C PHE A 6 10.64 -9.60 -2.63
N ASN A 7 9.44 -10.16 -2.79
CA ASN A 7 8.22 -9.38 -2.70
C ASN A 7 7.79 -9.20 -1.23
N ASN A 8 8.40 -8.21 -0.57
CA ASN A 8 8.20 -7.94 0.86
C ASN A 8 6.72 -7.69 1.21
N ILE A 9 5.98 -6.96 0.36
CA ILE A 9 4.58 -6.62 0.63
C ILE A 9 3.69 -7.85 0.52
N SER A 10 3.93 -8.73 -0.47
CA SER A 10 3.22 -10.00 -0.59
C SER A 10 3.50 -10.95 0.57
N ILE A 11 4.76 -11.02 1.04
CA ILE A 11 5.12 -11.79 2.23
C ILE A 11 4.36 -11.26 3.45
N MET A 12 4.30 -9.94 3.63
CA MET A 12 3.57 -9.33 4.73
C MET A 12 2.06 -9.59 4.65
N ALA A 13 1.46 -9.53 3.46
CA ALA A 13 0.04 -9.86 3.26
C ALA A 13 -0.26 -11.31 3.68
N ARG A 14 0.55 -12.28 3.23
CA ARG A 14 0.40 -13.69 3.63
C ARG A 14 0.65 -13.91 5.11
N TYR A 15 1.61 -13.19 5.69
CA TYR A 15 1.84 -13.23 7.14
C TYR A 15 0.64 -12.69 7.91
N ALA A 16 0.05 -11.57 7.49
CA ALA A 16 -1.14 -11.00 8.12
C ALA A 16 -2.33 -11.97 8.10
N GLN A 17 -2.55 -12.65 6.98
CA GLN A 17 -3.59 -13.67 6.86
C GLN A 17 -3.33 -14.87 7.76
N ASN A 18 -2.15 -15.47 7.66
CA ASN A 18 -1.84 -16.75 8.30
C ASN A 18 -1.56 -16.63 9.80
N ALA A 19 -0.82 -15.59 10.21
CA ALA A 19 -0.37 -15.44 11.59
C ALA A 19 -1.29 -14.52 12.43
N LEU A 20 -1.96 -13.54 11.80
CA LEU A 20 -2.79 -12.56 12.50
C LEU A 20 -4.30 -12.74 12.28
N GLY A 21 -4.69 -13.64 11.37
CA GLY A 21 -6.09 -13.92 11.04
C GLY A 21 -6.80 -12.77 10.34
N LEU A 22 -6.05 -11.86 9.70
CA LEU A 22 -6.57 -10.74 8.92
C LEU A 22 -6.81 -11.24 7.49
N LYS A 23 -8.03 -11.68 7.20
CA LYS A 23 -8.36 -12.45 5.99
C LYS A 23 -8.35 -11.60 4.73
N LYS A 24 -8.81 -10.36 4.82
CA LYS A 24 -8.93 -9.44 3.67
C LYS A 24 -7.82 -8.40 3.73
N VAL A 25 -6.87 -8.44 2.81
CA VAL A 25 -5.76 -7.49 2.78
C VAL A 25 -5.95 -6.54 1.61
N MET A 26 -5.87 -5.23 1.84
CA MET A 26 -5.71 -4.28 0.74
C MET A 26 -4.24 -3.90 0.66
N ILE A 27 -3.67 -3.95 -0.53
CA ILE A 27 -2.34 -3.41 -0.84
C ILE A 27 -2.56 -2.19 -1.73
N PHE A 28 -2.17 -1.02 -1.24
CA PHE A 28 -2.15 0.21 -2.03
C PHE A 28 -0.71 0.56 -2.41
N ASP A 29 -0.45 0.59 -3.70
CA ASP A 29 0.86 0.85 -4.29
C ASP A 29 0.86 2.19 -5.01
N PHE A 30 1.64 3.15 -4.49
CA PHE A 30 1.82 4.46 -5.12
C PHE A 30 3.24 4.70 -5.64
N ASP A 31 4.06 3.65 -5.69
CA ASP A 31 5.32 3.67 -6.45
C ASP A 31 5.04 4.08 -7.91
N VAL A 32 5.96 4.81 -8.54
CA VAL A 32 5.73 5.26 -9.91
C VAL A 32 5.69 4.11 -10.92
N HIS A 33 6.28 2.97 -10.58
CA HIS A 33 6.30 1.78 -11.40
C HIS A 33 5.19 0.81 -10.99
N HIS A 34 4.60 0.13 -11.95
CA HIS A 34 3.60 -0.89 -11.65
C HIS A 34 4.23 -1.99 -10.79
N GLY A 35 3.61 -2.28 -9.65
CA GLY A 35 3.96 -3.37 -8.73
C GLY A 35 3.66 -4.76 -9.30
N ASN A 36 4.21 -5.08 -10.47
CA ASN A 36 3.87 -6.24 -11.29
C ASN A 36 4.04 -7.57 -10.53
N GLY A 37 5.04 -7.68 -9.66
CA GLY A 37 5.22 -8.88 -8.85
C GLY A 37 4.09 -9.10 -7.83
N THR A 38 3.53 -8.02 -7.27
CA THR A 38 2.40 -8.11 -6.32
C THR A 38 1.12 -8.40 -7.08
N HIS A 39 0.94 -7.72 -8.21
CA HIS A 39 -0.13 -7.98 -9.16
C HIS A 39 -0.20 -9.46 -9.54
N ASP A 40 0.90 -10.05 -9.99
CA ASP A 40 0.95 -11.44 -10.46
C ASP A 40 0.67 -12.45 -9.32
N ILE A 41 1.21 -12.19 -8.11
CA ILE A 41 1.06 -13.10 -6.96
C ILE A 41 -0.40 -13.23 -6.48
N PHE A 42 -1.20 -12.17 -6.64
CA PHE A 42 -2.57 -12.11 -6.14
C PHE A 42 -3.62 -12.01 -7.25
N TYR A 43 -3.23 -12.21 -8.52
CA TYR A 43 -4.10 -11.96 -9.67
C TYR A 43 -5.38 -12.80 -9.68
N ASP A 44 -5.35 -13.98 -9.07
CA ASP A 44 -6.47 -14.91 -8.93
C ASP A 44 -7.03 -15.00 -7.49
N ASP A 45 -6.60 -14.12 -6.57
CA ASP A 45 -6.89 -14.22 -5.14
C ASP A 45 -7.82 -13.10 -4.62
N PRO A 46 -9.11 -13.38 -4.33
CA PRO A 46 -10.05 -12.38 -3.80
C PRO A 46 -9.76 -11.95 -2.36
N SER A 47 -8.90 -12.68 -1.64
CA SER A 47 -8.50 -12.34 -0.27
C SER A 47 -7.50 -11.18 -0.21
N VAL A 48 -7.01 -10.72 -1.37
CA VAL A 48 -6.15 -9.53 -1.49
C VAL A 48 -6.67 -8.59 -2.57
N LEU A 49 -7.01 -7.35 -2.20
CA LEU A 49 -7.25 -6.27 -3.14
C LEU A 49 -5.92 -5.55 -3.43
N PHE A 50 -5.39 -5.67 -4.65
CA PHE A 50 -4.25 -4.91 -5.12
C PHE A 50 -4.70 -3.66 -5.88
N VAL A 51 -4.23 -2.48 -5.45
CA VAL A 51 -4.52 -1.22 -6.13
C VAL A 51 -3.20 -0.50 -6.39
N SER A 52 -2.90 -0.18 -7.65
CA SER A 52 -1.66 0.50 -8.03
C SER A 52 -1.94 1.75 -8.85
N THR A 53 -1.41 2.89 -8.39
CA THR A 53 -1.23 4.09 -9.23
C THR A 53 0.21 4.14 -9.69
N HIS A 54 0.43 4.19 -11.00
CA HIS A 54 1.77 4.18 -11.59
C HIS A 54 1.76 4.97 -12.89
N GLN A 55 2.92 5.37 -13.40
CA GLN A 55 3.00 6.06 -14.67
C GLN A 55 2.72 5.10 -15.83
N ALA A 56 1.76 5.47 -16.68
CA ALA A 56 1.42 4.74 -17.90
C ALA A 56 2.65 4.57 -18.80
N GLY A 57 2.92 3.32 -19.22
CA GLY A 57 4.01 3.00 -20.13
C GLY A 57 5.42 3.08 -19.53
N SER A 58 5.57 3.42 -18.23
CA SER A 58 6.85 3.28 -17.54
C SER A 58 7.23 1.81 -17.41
N TYR A 59 8.53 1.53 -17.20
CA TYR A 59 8.97 0.18 -16.84
C TYR A 59 8.13 -0.34 -15.66
N PRO A 60 7.68 -1.61 -15.66
CA PRO A 60 8.01 -2.70 -16.58
C PRO A 60 7.10 -2.81 -17.83
N GLY A 61 6.25 -1.83 -18.11
CA GLY A 61 5.34 -1.83 -19.28
C GLY A 61 4.04 -2.62 -19.07
N THR A 62 3.81 -3.12 -17.86
CA THR A 62 2.56 -3.78 -17.40
C THR A 62 1.69 -2.79 -16.63
N GLY A 63 0.49 -3.20 -16.18
CA GLY A 63 -0.37 -2.33 -15.37
C GLY A 63 -1.48 -1.69 -16.21
N GLN A 64 -1.94 -2.39 -17.24
CA GLN A 64 -3.02 -1.90 -18.08
C GLN A 64 -4.34 -1.89 -17.28
N MET A 65 -5.17 -0.88 -17.56
CA MET A 65 -6.42 -0.67 -16.83
C MET A 65 -7.41 -1.85 -16.92
N HIS A 66 -7.31 -2.66 -17.97
CA HIS A 66 -8.19 -3.83 -18.18
C HIS A 66 -7.69 -5.11 -17.49
N GLU A 67 -6.51 -5.10 -16.88
CA GLU A 67 -5.95 -6.24 -16.13
C GLU A 67 -6.56 -6.26 -14.71
N THR A 68 -7.80 -6.73 -14.59
CA THR A 68 -8.62 -6.60 -13.37
C THR A 68 -8.60 -7.85 -12.48
N GLY A 69 -7.70 -8.80 -12.70
CA GLY A 69 -7.69 -10.11 -12.04
C GLY A 69 -8.28 -11.21 -12.92
N SER A 70 -8.31 -12.43 -12.40
CA SER A 70 -8.86 -13.60 -13.10
C SER A 70 -9.49 -14.60 -12.14
N GLY A 71 -10.40 -15.45 -12.62
CA GLY A 71 -11.05 -16.45 -11.79
C GLY A 71 -11.76 -15.83 -10.59
N ASP A 72 -11.52 -16.37 -9.39
CA ASP A 72 -12.09 -15.82 -8.16
C ASP A 72 -11.53 -14.43 -7.81
N GLY A 73 -10.36 -14.06 -8.34
CA GLY A 73 -9.72 -12.76 -8.16
C GLY A 73 -10.21 -11.66 -9.12
N GLU A 74 -11.18 -11.93 -10.00
CA GLU A 74 -11.73 -10.92 -10.89
C GLU A 74 -12.35 -9.75 -10.09
N GLY A 75 -11.89 -8.52 -10.38
CA GLY A 75 -12.26 -7.30 -9.67
C GLY A 75 -11.40 -6.98 -8.45
N TYR A 76 -10.38 -7.79 -8.14
CA TYR A 76 -9.47 -7.59 -7.00
C TYR A 76 -8.06 -7.13 -7.39
N SER A 77 -7.82 -6.85 -8.68
CA SER A 77 -6.68 -6.06 -9.16
C SER A 77 -7.18 -4.78 -9.80
N MET A 78 -6.64 -3.63 -9.38
CA MET A 78 -7.02 -2.31 -9.87
C MET A 78 -5.79 -1.50 -10.27
N ASN A 79 -5.58 -1.42 -11.58
CA ASN A 79 -4.52 -0.62 -12.17
C ASN A 79 -5.04 0.77 -12.56
N ILE A 80 -4.36 1.81 -12.07
CA ILE A 80 -4.67 3.21 -12.33
C ILE A 80 -3.45 3.86 -13.02
N PRO A 81 -3.27 3.60 -14.33
CA PRO A 81 -2.17 4.18 -15.08
C PRO A 81 -2.38 5.69 -15.25
N LEU A 82 -1.48 6.48 -14.66
CA LEU A 82 -1.50 7.94 -14.76
C LEU A 82 -0.68 8.38 -15.98
N PRO A 83 -1.18 9.33 -16.80
CA PRO A 83 -0.37 9.93 -17.85
C PRO A 83 0.91 10.56 -17.28
N GLY A 84 1.98 10.58 -18.08
CA GLY A 84 3.16 11.39 -17.78
C GLY A 84 2.77 12.85 -17.48
N ASP A 85 3.56 13.53 -16.67
CA ASP A 85 3.31 14.87 -16.15
C ASP A 85 2.13 15.01 -15.17
N SER A 86 1.43 13.92 -14.84
CA SER A 86 0.39 13.93 -13.80
C SER A 86 0.99 14.28 -12.43
N GLY A 87 0.38 15.25 -11.77
CA GLY A 87 0.81 15.74 -10.45
C GLY A 87 -0.23 15.53 -9.35
N ASP A 88 -0.13 16.37 -8.32
CA ASP A 88 -0.92 16.30 -7.09
C ASP A 88 -2.43 16.12 -7.33
N ALA A 89 -3.03 16.90 -8.25
CA ALA A 89 -4.46 16.86 -8.51
C ALA A 89 -4.93 15.50 -9.08
N ALA A 90 -4.13 14.90 -9.97
CA ALA A 90 -4.46 13.60 -10.55
C ALA A 90 -4.41 12.48 -9.50
N MET A 91 -3.39 12.51 -8.63
CA MET A 91 -3.27 11.56 -7.52
C MET A 91 -4.40 11.72 -6.49
N MET A 92 -4.76 12.97 -6.15
CA MET A 92 -5.88 13.24 -5.25
C MET A 92 -7.21 12.73 -5.81
N ALA A 93 -7.48 13.00 -7.10
CA ALA A 93 -8.67 12.50 -7.78
C ALA A 93 -8.69 10.97 -7.83
N ALA A 94 -7.58 10.33 -8.25
CA ALA A 94 -7.47 8.88 -8.26
C ALA A 94 -7.72 8.26 -6.87
N PHE A 95 -7.19 8.88 -5.81
CA PHE A 95 -7.41 8.40 -4.45
C PHE A 95 -8.88 8.55 -4.02
N GLU A 96 -9.47 9.74 -4.14
CA GLU A 96 -10.83 10.02 -3.65
C GLU A 96 -11.91 9.33 -4.48
N GLU A 97 -11.72 9.19 -5.79
CA GLU A 97 -12.74 8.69 -6.71
C GLU A 97 -12.60 7.19 -7.00
N ILE A 98 -11.41 6.60 -6.80
CA ILE A 98 -11.13 5.20 -7.14
C ILE A 98 -10.66 4.41 -5.91
N VAL A 99 -9.51 4.77 -5.33
CA VAL A 99 -8.86 3.97 -4.27
C VAL A 99 -9.74 3.87 -3.03
N LYS A 100 -10.25 5.01 -2.56
CA LYS A 100 -11.07 5.09 -1.35
C LYS A 100 -12.43 4.38 -1.51
N PRO A 101 -13.22 4.61 -2.59
CA PRO A 101 -14.43 3.83 -2.85
C PRO A 101 -14.18 2.33 -2.98
N ALA A 102 -13.07 1.92 -3.61
CA ALA A 102 -12.69 0.51 -3.69
C ALA A 102 -12.44 -0.08 -2.30
N ALA A 103 -11.71 0.63 -1.43
CA ALA A 103 -11.48 0.22 -0.05
C ALA A 103 -12.78 0.08 0.74
N TYR A 104 -13.72 1.02 0.62
CA TYR A 104 -15.04 0.93 1.28
C TYR A 104 -15.88 -0.26 0.79
N ARG A 105 -15.84 -0.55 -0.52
CA ARG A 105 -16.51 -1.73 -1.08
C ARG A 105 -15.84 -3.02 -0.60
N TYR A 106 -14.52 -3.04 -0.60
CA TYR A 106 -13.74 -4.21 -0.24
C TYR A 106 -13.80 -4.49 1.26
N LYS A 107 -13.81 -3.49 2.14
CA LYS A 107 -13.73 -3.67 3.60
C LYS A 107 -12.53 -4.56 3.98
N PRO A 108 -11.28 -4.11 3.69
CA PRO A 108 -10.10 -4.85 4.11
C PRO A 108 -10.07 -4.98 5.63
N ASP A 109 -9.39 -6.01 6.16
CA ASP A 109 -8.96 -6.21 7.56
C ASP A 109 -7.64 -5.53 7.90
N ILE A 110 -6.87 -5.11 6.88
CA ILE A 110 -5.67 -4.27 6.99
C ILE A 110 -5.37 -3.63 5.63
N ILE A 111 -4.82 -2.40 5.66
CA ILE A 111 -4.25 -1.73 4.49
C ILE A 111 -2.73 -1.74 4.62
N LEU A 112 -2.06 -2.33 3.63
CA LEU A 112 -0.62 -2.32 3.46
C LEU A 112 -0.26 -1.36 2.32
N VAL A 113 0.87 -0.67 2.44
CA VAL A 113 1.28 0.36 1.47
C VAL A 113 2.66 0.03 0.90
N SER A 114 2.74 -0.12 -0.43
CA SER A 114 3.99 -0.05 -1.17
C SER A 114 4.31 1.42 -1.41
N ALA A 115 5.24 1.96 -0.62
CA ALA A 115 5.50 3.40 -0.57
C ALA A 115 6.76 3.78 -1.36
N GLY A 116 6.66 3.78 -2.69
CA GLY A 116 7.67 4.36 -3.59
C GLY A 116 7.57 5.88 -3.65
N TYR A 117 8.70 6.57 -3.64
CA TYR A 117 8.77 8.05 -3.67
C TYR A 117 9.35 8.60 -4.98
N ASP A 118 9.48 7.73 -5.97
CA ASP A 118 10.02 8.00 -7.30
C ASP A 118 8.99 8.61 -8.28
N ALA A 119 7.75 8.79 -7.84
CA ALA A 119 6.78 9.67 -8.51
C ALA A 119 7.03 11.17 -8.26
N HIS A 120 8.03 11.51 -7.44
CA HIS A 120 8.35 12.88 -7.10
C HIS A 120 8.89 13.62 -8.33
N TRP A 121 8.50 14.88 -8.54
CA TRP A 121 8.87 15.68 -9.74
C TRP A 121 10.37 15.85 -10.03
N ARG A 122 11.24 15.44 -9.09
CA ARG A 122 12.71 15.51 -9.21
C ARG A 122 13.36 14.14 -9.43
N ASP A 123 12.57 13.07 -9.40
CA ASP A 123 13.08 11.73 -9.59
C ASP A 123 13.42 11.51 -11.07
N PRO A 124 14.60 10.95 -11.40
CA PRO A 124 15.00 10.74 -12.79
C PRO A 124 14.37 9.50 -13.43
N LEU A 125 13.68 8.63 -12.68
CA LEU A 125 13.19 7.34 -13.17
C LEU A 125 11.85 7.42 -13.89
N ALA A 126 11.09 8.50 -13.67
CA ALA A 126 9.77 8.72 -14.27
C ALA A 126 9.46 10.21 -14.47
N GLY A 127 8.28 10.50 -15.03
CA GLY A 127 7.82 11.84 -15.38
C GLY A 127 6.60 12.31 -14.59
N LEU A 128 6.21 11.64 -13.50
CA LEU A 128 5.17 12.16 -12.61
C LEU A 128 5.66 13.38 -11.84
N GLN A 129 4.71 14.25 -11.46
CA GLN A 129 4.98 15.56 -10.91
C GLN A 129 4.54 15.68 -9.44
N PHE A 130 4.67 14.61 -8.66
CA PHE A 130 4.21 14.65 -7.26
C PHE A 130 5.12 15.55 -6.44
N ARG A 131 4.51 16.37 -5.59
CA ARG A 131 5.21 17.15 -4.58
C ARG A 131 5.32 16.40 -3.26
N THR A 132 6.23 16.81 -2.40
CA THR A 132 6.31 16.31 -1.00
C THR A 132 4.97 16.45 -0.26
N SER A 133 4.20 17.51 -0.54
CA SER A 133 2.85 17.71 -0.01
C SER A 133 1.88 16.60 -0.39
N THR A 134 2.05 15.97 -1.56
CA THR A 134 1.20 14.88 -2.05
C THR A 134 1.43 13.62 -1.25
N TYR A 135 2.67 13.27 -0.94
CA TYR A 135 2.97 12.14 -0.05
C TYR A 135 2.47 12.38 1.37
N HIS A 136 2.59 13.60 1.88
CA HIS A 136 2.02 13.97 3.18
C HIS A 136 0.49 13.83 3.18
N TRP A 137 -0.17 14.32 2.12
CA TRP A 137 -1.62 14.16 1.95
C TRP A 137 -2.00 12.68 1.86
N LEU A 138 -1.39 11.90 0.97
CA LEU A 138 -1.62 10.46 0.81
C LEU A 138 -1.47 9.69 2.12
N SER A 139 -0.40 9.96 2.88
CA SER A 139 -0.14 9.29 4.15
C SER A 139 -1.24 9.55 5.17
N ASN A 140 -1.76 10.78 5.23
CA ASN A 140 -2.89 11.12 6.10
C ASN A 140 -4.19 10.51 5.57
N SER A 141 -4.46 10.58 4.26
CA SER A 141 -5.67 10.03 3.66
C SER A 141 -5.77 8.51 3.83
N VAL A 142 -4.66 7.76 3.66
CA VAL A 142 -4.62 6.31 3.92
C VAL A 142 -4.83 6.02 5.39
N LYS A 143 -4.23 6.81 6.28
CA LYS A 143 -4.40 6.67 7.73
C LYS A 143 -5.85 6.89 8.16
N ASP A 144 -6.50 7.92 7.63
CA ASP A 144 -7.90 8.23 7.94
C ASP A 144 -8.81 7.14 7.36
N LEU A 145 -8.54 6.67 6.14
CA LEU A 145 -9.25 5.54 5.53
C LEU A 145 -9.11 4.26 6.35
N ALA A 146 -7.91 3.96 6.85
CA ALA A 146 -7.68 2.85 7.76
C ALA A 146 -8.37 3.08 9.11
N ALA A 147 -8.40 4.30 9.65
CA ALA A 147 -9.13 4.57 10.89
C ALA A 147 -10.64 4.33 10.71
N ASP A 148 -11.21 4.73 9.58
CA ASP A 148 -12.63 4.55 9.29
C ASP A 148 -13.02 3.09 9.06
N LEU A 149 -12.22 2.35 8.29
CA LEU A 149 -12.50 0.96 7.96
C LEU A 149 -12.06 0.01 9.07
N CYS A 150 -10.97 0.34 9.76
CA CYS A 150 -10.23 -0.55 10.64
C CYS A 150 -10.31 -0.25 12.13
N ALA A 151 -11.06 0.77 12.53
CA ALA A 151 -11.35 0.97 13.95
C ALA A 151 -12.42 -0.01 14.46
N THR A 152 -12.07 -0.75 15.51
CA THR A 152 -13.03 -1.52 16.32
C THR A 152 -14.06 -0.62 17.01
N PRO A 153 -15.37 -0.94 17.00
CA PRO A 153 -16.31 -0.34 17.93
C PRO A 153 -16.13 -0.97 19.32
N THR A 154 -15.94 -0.08 20.29
CA THR A 154 -16.07 -0.22 21.76
C THR A 154 -14.83 -0.58 22.60
N ARG A 155 -14.08 0.46 22.96
CA ARG A 155 -13.89 0.79 24.39
C ARG A 155 -14.02 2.30 24.52
N THR A 156 -14.87 2.73 25.45
CA THR A 156 -15.14 4.12 25.86
C THR A 156 -14.06 5.12 25.49
N LYS A 157 -14.49 6.29 24.96
CA LYS A 157 -13.70 7.53 24.90
C LYS A 157 -12.86 7.69 26.18
N ARG A 158 -11.60 7.23 26.14
CA ARG A 158 -10.54 7.72 27.01
C ARG A 158 -9.54 8.35 26.07
N GLN A 159 -9.36 9.65 26.27
CA GLN A 159 -8.41 10.49 25.57
C GLN A 159 -7.05 9.81 25.38
N SER A 160 -6.50 10.07 24.19
CA SER A 160 -5.07 10.23 23.92
C SER A 160 -4.14 9.16 24.49
N GLN A 161 -3.93 8.08 23.73
CA GLN A 161 -2.57 7.61 23.46
C GLN A 161 -2.53 7.11 22.01
N ALA A 162 -2.08 7.97 21.11
CA ALA A 162 -1.57 7.53 19.83
C ALA A 162 -0.35 6.65 20.14
N ASN A 163 -0.43 5.35 19.83
CA ASN A 163 0.76 4.52 19.73
C ASN A 163 1.57 5.01 18.52
N HIS A 164 2.33 6.07 18.74
CA HIS A 164 3.39 6.49 17.83
C HIS A 164 4.50 5.45 17.91
N ILE A 165 4.61 4.60 16.88
CA ILE A 165 5.88 3.95 16.60
C ILE A 165 6.80 5.06 16.08
N ARG A 166 7.55 5.70 16.99
CA ARG A 166 8.65 6.60 16.65
C ARG A 166 9.80 5.76 16.11
N MET A 167 10.27 6.07 14.89
CA MET A 167 11.60 5.68 14.44
C MET A 167 12.63 6.50 15.23
N GLN A 168 13.19 5.92 16.29
CA GLN A 168 14.46 6.36 16.83
C GLN A 168 15.56 5.51 16.20
N ALA A 169 16.55 6.21 15.62
CA ALA A 169 17.78 5.64 15.13
C ALA A 169 18.75 5.55 16.32
N ASP A 170 18.92 4.34 16.85
CA ASP A 170 20.05 4.01 17.74
C ASP A 170 20.54 2.59 17.39
N THR A 171 21.84 2.48 17.15
CA THR A 171 22.60 1.24 16.82
C THR A 171 23.03 0.46 18.10
N PRO A 172 23.41 -0.84 17.99
CA PRO A 172 22.97 -1.91 18.90
C PRO A 172 24.06 -2.43 19.88
N PRO A 173 23.74 -3.42 20.76
CA PRO A 173 23.86 -4.86 20.42
C PRO A 173 22.62 -5.65 20.95
N VAL A 174 22.17 -6.83 20.49
CA VAL A 174 22.75 -8.09 20.01
C VAL A 174 21.66 -8.81 19.17
N MET A 175 22.05 -9.68 18.22
CA MET A 175 21.19 -10.32 17.22
C MET A 175 20.17 -11.35 17.76
N HIS A 176 18.89 -11.18 17.36
CA HIS A 176 17.89 -12.25 17.29
C HIS A 176 17.21 -12.23 15.91
N PHE A 177 17.02 -13.40 15.28
CA PHE A 177 16.48 -13.57 13.92
C PHE A 177 15.08 -12.92 13.73
N GLY A 178 14.30 -12.77 14.81
CA GLY A 178 13.02 -12.04 14.80
C GLY A 178 13.14 -10.52 14.66
N HIS A 179 14.26 -9.91 15.07
CA HIS A 179 14.50 -8.48 14.89
C HIS A 179 14.88 -8.12 13.45
N PHE A 180 15.40 -9.07 12.68
CA PHE A 180 15.79 -8.84 11.28
C PHE A 180 14.58 -8.51 10.39
N LEU A 181 13.45 -9.21 10.59
CA LEU A 181 12.19 -8.88 9.92
C LEU A 181 11.61 -7.53 10.37
N GLN A 182 11.69 -7.17 11.64
CA GLN A 182 11.28 -5.84 12.12
C GLN A 182 12.16 -4.71 11.58
N SER A 183 13.45 -4.97 11.34
CA SER A 183 14.38 -3.99 10.76
C SER A 183 14.18 -3.82 9.26
N LEU A 184 13.88 -4.90 8.52
CA LEU A 184 13.55 -4.84 7.10
C LEU A 184 12.20 -4.13 6.86
N LEU A 185 11.23 -4.31 7.76
CA LEU A 185 9.96 -3.57 7.72
C LEU A 185 10.15 -2.05 7.87
N LYS A 186 11.23 -1.59 8.54
CA LYS A 186 11.51 -0.15 8.71
C LYS A 186 12.10 0.53 7.47
N THR A 187 12.59 -0.20 6.47
CA THR A 187 13.26 0.42 5.30
C THR A 187 12.45 0.37 4.01
N SER A 188 11.27 -0.27 3.99
CA SER A 188 10.47 -0.34 2.75
C SER A 188 8.96 -0.49 2.93
N VAL A 189 8.43 -0.53 4.16
CA VAL A 189 6.99 -0.73 4.39
C VAL A 189 6.50 0.14 5.54
N SER A 190 5.72 1.18 5.25
CA SER A 190 4.95 1.86 6.30
C SER A 190 3.76 0.98 6.69
N VAL A 191 3.96 0.08 7.64
CA VAL A 191 2.88 -0.74 8.21
C VAL A 191 2.06 0.11 9.18
N GLN A 192 0.84 0.47 8.81
CA GLN A 192 -0.17 0.90 9.77
C GLN A 192 -1.01 -0.32 10.16
N THR A 193 -0.72 -0.91 11.32
CA THR A 193 -1.49 -2.03 11.85
C THR A 193 -2.77 -1.52 12.51
N GLY A 194 -3.91 -1.65 11.83
CA GLY A 194 -5.25 -1.54 12.40
C GLY A 194 -6.08 -2.73 11.92
N ARG A 195 -6.69 -3.49 12.83
CA ARG A 195 -7.51 -4.67 12.53
C ARG A 195 -8.93 -4.25 12.17
N CYS A 196 -9.30 -4.36 10.91
CA CYS A 196 -10.65 -4.06 10.45
C CYS A 196 -11.61 -5.26 10.66
N LYS A 197 -12.91 -5.01 10.58
CA LYS A 197 -13.95 -6.03 10.82
C LYS A 197 -14.41 -6.67 9.50
N SER A 198 -14.61 -7.98 9.58
CA SER A 198 -15.34 -8.88 8.66
C SER A 198 -16.78 -8.44 8.40
#